data_AF-A0A1Y2JZD2-F1
#
_entry.id   AF-A0A1Y2JZD2-F1
#
_cell.length_a   1.000
_cell.length_b   1.000
_cell.length_c   1.000
_cell.angle_alpha   90.00
_cell.angle_beta   90.00
_cell.angle_gamma   90.00
#
_symmetry.space_group_name_H-M   'P 1'
#
loop_
_entity.id
_entity.type
_entity.pdbx_description
1 polymer ?
#
loop_
_entity_poly.entity_id
_entity_poly.type
_entity_poly.pdbx_seq_one_letter_code
_entity_poly.pdbx_strand_id
1 'polypeptide(L)' 'HERVVVGEPLPPTVVLRPVPNYTEYRYAVVNDRRVIVEPRTRRVVKIID' A
#
# COMPACT_ATOMS: atom_id res chain seq x y z
N HIS A 1 10.42 6.51 12.14
CA HIS A 1 10.11 5.58 11.03
C HIS A 1 8.67 5.12 11.21
N GLU A 2 7.83 5.27 10.19
CA GLU A 2 6.41 4.94 10.27
C GLU A 2 6.18 3.47 9.94
N ARG A 3 5.85 2.64 10.93
CA ARG A 3 5.73 1.19 10.73
C ARG A 3 4.56 0.86 9.80
N VAL A 4 4.79 -0.02 8.83
CA VAL A 4 3.72 -0.55 7.97
C VAL A 4 3.13 -1.81 8.60
N VAL A 5 1.81 -1.84 8.75
CA VAL A 5 1.04 -2.92 9.38
C VAL A 5 -0.07 -3.37 8.44
N VAL A 6 -0.29 -4.69 8.32
CA VAL A 6 -1.39 -5.23 7.52
C VAL A 6 -2.72 -4.87 8.17
N GLY A 7 -3.70 -4.45 7.36
CA GLY A 7 -5.04 -4.03 7.81
C GLY A 7 -5.15 -2.55 8.19
N GLU A 8 -4.03 -1.85 8.37
CA GLU A 8 -4.02 -0.42 8.70
C GLU A 8 -3.96 0.45 7.43
N PRO A 9 -4.59 1.63 7.45
CA PRO A 9 -4.55 2.56 6.34
C PRO A 9 -3.19 3.26 6.24
N LEU A 10 -2.67 3.40 5.03
CA LEU A 10 -1.50 4.23 4.78
C LEU A 10 -1.85 5.73 4.90
N PRO A 11 -0.95 6.56 5.45
CA PRO A 11 -1.14 8.01 5.52
C PRO A 11 -1.42 8.62 4.16
N PRO A 12 -2.19 9.72 4.09
CA PRO A 12 -2.56 10.36 2.83
C PRO A 12 -1.36 10.80 1.98
N THR A 13 -0.24 11.11 2.64
CA THR A 13 1.04 11.53 2.06
C THR A 13 1.74 10.44 1.25
N VAL A 14 1.42 9.16 1.48
CA VAL A 14 2.01 8.05 0.72
C VAL A 14 1.41 8.02 -0.69
N VAL A 15 2.26 7.99 -1.71
CA VAL A 15 1.81 7.92 -3.09
C VAL A 15 1.45 6.48 -3.46
N LEU A 16 0.20 6.27 -3.90
CA LEU A 16 -0.27 5.00 -4.42
C LEU A 16 -0.07 4.94 -5.94
N ARG A 17 0.51 3.85 -6.42
CA ARG A 17 0.78 3.59 -7.84
C ARG A 17 -0.09 2.44 -8.36
N PRO A 18 -0.55 2.48 -9.62
CA PRO A 18 -1.37 1.42 -10.21
C PRO A 18 -0.60 0.11 -10.34
N VAL A 19 -1.28 -1.02 -10.10
CA VAL A 19 -0.77 -2.34 -10.47
C VAL A 19 -1.28 -2.65 -11.88
N PRO A 20 -0.42 -2.90 -12.89
CA PRO A 20 -0.88 -3.22 -14.24
C PRO A 20 -1.85 -4.40 -14.24
N ASN A 21 -2.95 -4.30 -14.99
CA ASN A 21 -4.02 -5.31 -15.10
C ASN A 21 -4.88 -5.55 -13.84
N TYR A 22 -4.61 -4.88 -12.71
CA TYR A 22 -5.39 -5.02 -11.48
C TYR A 22 -5.87 -3.65 -10.99
N THR A 23 -7.16 -3.39 -11.16
CA THR A 23 -7.74 -2.08 -10.85
C THR A 23 -8.14 -1.93 -9.38
N GLU A 24 -8.41 -3.06 -8.74
CA GLU A 24 -8.79 -3.21 -7.34
C GLU A 24 -7.62 -3.05 -6.36
N TYR A 25 -6.38 -3.04 -6.87
CA TYR A 25 -5.18 -2.88 -6.06
C TYR A 25 -4.31 -1.70 -6.50
N ARG A 26 -3.54 -1.18 -5.54
CA ARG A 26 -2.43 -0.24 -5.74
C ARG A 26 -1.20 -0.77 -5.02
N TYR A 27 -0.05 -0.24 -5.37
CA TYR A 27 1.18 -0.48 -4.61
C TYR A 27 1.80 0.83 -4.11
N ALA A 28 2.55 0.73 -3.02
CA ALA A 28 3.38 1.80 -2.49
C ALA A 28 4.73 1.24 -2.02
N VAL A 29 5.70 2.12 -1.82
CA VAL A 29 6.96 1.82 -1.16
C VAL A 29 7.05 2.69 0.09
N VAL A 30 7.16 2.05 1.26
CA VAL A 30 7.21 2.73 2.57
C VAL A 30 8.28 2.06 3.41
N ASN A 31 9.25 2.84 3.90
CA ASN A 31 10.45 2.34 4.60
C ASN A 31 11.09 1.14 3.87
N ASP A 32 11.37 1.31 2.58
CA ASP A 32 12.01 0.29 1.72
C ASP A 32 11.21 -1.01 1.53
N ARG A 33 9.96 -1.07 2.00
CA ARG A 33 9.05 -2.20 1.80
C ARG A 33 8.04 -1.89 0.72
N ARG A 34 7.83 -2.83 -0.19
CA ARG A 34 6.75 -2.76 -1.17
C ARG A 34 5.49 -3.36 -0.56
N VAL A 35 4.38 -2.65 -0.67
CA VAL A 35 3.09 -3.08 -0.13
C VAL A 35 1.99 -3.00 -1.16
N ILE A 36 1.04 -3.93 -1.09
CA ILE A 36 -0.21 -3.90 -1.85
C ILE A 36 -1.30 -3.33 -0.97
N VAL A 37 -2.13 -2.48 -1.57
CA VAL A 37 -3.08 -1.61 -0.88
C VAL A 37 -4.43 -1.66 -1.58
N GLU A 38 -5.50 -1.71 -0.81
CA GLU A 38 -6.85 -1.46 -1.32
C GLU A 38 -7.08 0.06 -1.41
N PRO A 39 -7.35 0.63 -2.60
CA PRO A 39 -7.29 2.08 -2.82
C PRO A 39 -8.39 2.90 -2.14
N ARG A 40 -9.57 2.34 -1.89
CA ARG A 40 -10.70 3.09 -1.31
C ARG A 40 -10.47 3.36 0.18
N THR A 41 -9.89 2.41 0.89
CA THR A 41 -9.62 2.48 2.33
C THR A 41 -8.16 2.76 2.66
N ARG A 42 -7.27 2.69 1.66
CA ARG A 42 -5.81 2.76 1.79
C ARG A 42 -5.23 1.67 2.70
N ARG A 43 -5.99 0.61 3.00
CA ARG A 43 -5.55 -0.48 3.88
C ARG A 43 -4.51 -1.36 3.20
N VAL A 44 -3.44 -1.66 3.92
CA VAL A 44 -2.43 -2.61 3.49
C VAL A 44 -3.04 -4.02 3.51
N VAL A 45 -3.06 -4.66 2.35
CA VAL A 45 -3.51 -6.07 2.21
C VAL A 45 -2.35 -7.04 2.23
N LYS A 46 -1.16 -6.62 1.77
CA LYS A 46 0.03 -7.47 1.75
C LYS A 46 1.31 -6.65 1.79
N ILE A 47 2.32 -7.17 2.48
CA ILE A 47 3.71 -6.73 2.40
C ILE A 47 4.46 -7.73 1.51
N ILE A 48 5.26 -7.23 0.57
CA ILE A 48 6.08 -8.04 -0.33
C ILE A 48 7.52 -8.01 0.20
N ASP A 49 8.09 -9.20 0.41
CA ASP A 49 9.52 -9.43 0.71
C ASP A 49 10.32 -9.64 -0.58
#